data_AF-A0A1F9CA38-F1
#
_entry.id   AF-A0A1F9CA38-F1
#
_cell.length_a   1.000
_cell.length_b   1.000
_cell.length_c   1.000
_cell.angle_alpha   90.00
_cell.angle_beta   90.00
_cell.angle_gamma   90.00
#
_symmetry.space_group_name_H-M   'P 1'
#
loop_
_entity.id
_entity.type
_entity.pdbx_description
1 polymer ?
#
loop_
_entity_poly.entity_id
_entity_poly.type
_entity_poly.pdbx_seq_one_letter_code
_entity_poly.pdbx_strand_id
1 'polypeptide(L)'
;MVLAVLGSTALCNPAFPDELPSIRQGMWKFHRTVDKKTLEVTKCTSPAEDMKKQNAMLEKIGCRFSPVRKSGNTYKFTVDCSIKSPSGAAIKSRTTSVMTVESDSAYKVEIDVVTDGHTTKELLVAQRVGDCKR
;
A
#
# COMPACT_ATOMS: atom_id res chain seq x y z
N MET A 1 -5.71 20.65 -53.58
CA MET A 1 -5.47 20.85 -52.14
C MET A 1 -6.78 20.63 -51.40
N VAL A 2 -6.95 19.46 -50.76
CA VAL A 2 -7.93 19.28 -49.68
C VAL A 2 -7.28 18.32 -48.69
N LEU A 3 -6.95 18.84 -47.50
CA LEU A 3 -6.43 18.07 -46.37
C LEU A 3 -7.56 17.21 -45.79
N ALA A 4 -7.32 15.90 -45.64
CA ALA A 4 -8.14 15.05 -44.79
C ALA A 4 -7.39 14.79 -43.49
N VAL A 5 -7.97 15.28 -42.40
CA VAL A 5 -7.43 15.28 -41.04
C VAL A 5 -7.43 13.87 -40.46
N LEU A 6 -6.27 13.46 -39.92
CA LEU A 6 -6.08 12.24 -39.14
C LEU A 6 -6.91 12.32 -37.84
N GLY A 7 -8.00 11.56 -37.78
CA GLY A 7 -8.76 11.33 -36.56
C GLY A 7 -8.09 10.25 -35.72
N SER A 8 -7.03 10.60 -34.98
CA SER A 8 -6.50 9.75 -33.93
C SER A 8 -7.47 9.78 -32.74
N THR A 9 -8.35 8.78 -32.66
CA THR A 9 -9.10 8.50 -31.44
C THR A 9 -8.11 8.04 -30.38
N ALA A 10 -7.66 8.99 -29.55
CA ALA A 10 -6.97 8.69 -28.31
C ALA A 10 -7.94 7.87 -27.44
N LEU A 11 -7.70 6.56 -27.38
CA LEU A 11 -8.26 5.71 -26.34
C LEU A 11 -7.76 6.29 -25.02
N CYS A 12 -8.65 7.01 -24.32
CA CYS A 12 -8.42 7.46 -22.97
C CYS A 12 -8.39 6.20 -22.10
N ASN A 13 -7.21 5.59 -21.99
CA ASN A 13 -6.97 4.47 -21.10
C ASN A 13 -7.18 5.02 -19.68
N PRO A 14 -8.11 4.50 -18.87
CA PRO A 14 -8.15 4.84 -17.46
C PRO A 14 -6.84 4.30 -16.84
N ALA A 15 -5.86 5.18 -16.67
CA ALA A 15 -4.57 4.85 -16.09
C ALA A 15 -4.74 4.61 -14.58
N PHE A 16 -5.13 3.40 -14.23
CA PHE A 16 -4.93 2.81 -12.91
C PHE A 16 -4.44 1.36 -13.08
N PRO A 17 -3.14 1.16 -13.44
CA PRO A 17 -2.42 0.05 -12.79
C PRO A 17 -0.89 0.21 -12.55
N ASP A 18 -0.22 1.29 -12.93
CA ASP A 18 1.27 1.32 -12.99
C ASP A 18 2.03 1.75 -11.72
N GLU A 19 1.35 2.09 -10.62
CA GLU A 19 2.02 2.76 -9.49
C GLU A 19 2.46 1.82 -8.36
N LEU A 20 1.96 0.58 -8.34
CA LEU A 20 2.40 -0.43 -7.37
C LEU A 20 3.54 -1.28 -7.96
N PRO A 21 4.55 -1.63 -7.15
CA PRO A 21 5.63 -2.49 -7.61
C PRO A 21 5.09 -3.87 -8.03
N SER A 22 5.67 -4.42 -9.10
CA SER A 22 5.42 -5.79 -9.54
C SER A 22 6.02 -6.78 -8.53
N ILE A 23 5.24 -7.16 -7.53
CA ILE A 23 5.60 -8.12 -6.49
C ILE A 23 5.01 -9.48 -6.84
N ARG A 24 5.84 -10.53 -6.85
CA ARG A 24 5.42 -11.88 -7.23
C ARG A 24 4.51 -12.50 -6.18
N GLN A 25 3.47 -13.20 -6.63
CA GLN A 25 2.69 -14.07 -5.76
C GLN A 25 3.51 -15.30 -5.30
N GLY A 26 3.16 -15.86 -4.15
CA GLY A 26 3.79 -17.07 -3.62
C GLY A 26 3.56 -17.26 -2.13
N MET A 27 4.38 -18.12 -1.52
CA MET A 27 4.48 -18.22 -0.07
C MET A 27 5.34 -17.06 0.43
N TRP A 28 4.76 -16.22 1.28
CA TRP A 28 5.40 -15.03 1.82
C TRP A 28 5.52 -15.13 3.33
N LYS A 29 6.70 -14.73 3.82
CA LYS A 29 7.00 -14.53 5.23
C LYS A 29 6.99 -13.03 5.52
N PHE A 30 6.20 -12.63 6.50
CA PHE A 30 6.03 -11.27 6.96
C PHE A 30 6.52 -11.17 8.39
N HIS A 31 7.44 -10.24 8.65
CA HIS A 31 7.93 -9.92 9.97
C HIS A 31 7.56 -8.47 10.27
N ARG A 32 6.61 -8.29 11.20
CA ARG A 32 6.04 -6.99 11.56
C ARG A 32 6.43 -6.64 12.98
N THR A 33 6.96 -5.45 13.19
CA THR A 33 7.31 -4.93 14.51
C THR A 33 6.54 -3.63 14.75
N VAL A 34 5.77 -3.57 15.85
CA VAL A 34 5.00 -2.38 16.28
C VAL A 34 5.40 -2.06 17.70
N ASP A 35 5.95 -0.87 17.95
CA ASP A 35 6.39 -0.41 19.28
C ASP A 35 7.13 -1.51 20.09
N LYS A 36 8.09 -2.18 19.43
CA LYS A 36 8.95 -3.28 19.95
C LYS A 36 8.28 -4.66 20.09
N LYS A 37 7.00 -4.80 19.79
CA LYS A 37 6.33 -6.11 19.71
C LYS A 37 6.42 -6.64 18.30
N THR A 38 6.87 -7.89 18.18
CA THR A 38 7.07 -8.54 16.89
C THR A 38 6.02 -9.61 16.65
N LEU A 39 5.50 -9.63 15.42
CA LEU A 39 4.60 -10.65 14.90
C LEU A 39 5.19 -11.20 13.60
N GLU A 40 5.19 -12.52 13.48
CA GLU A 40 5.60 -13.20 12.25
C GLU A 40 4.41 -13.99 11.69
N VAL A 41 4.17 -13.85 10.39
CA VAL A 41 3.14 -14.61 9.68
C VAL A 41 3.73 -15.12 8.38
N THR A 42 3.50 -16.40 8.09
CA THR A 42 3.78 -16.97 6.78
C THR A 42 2.46 -17.36 6.12
N LYS A 43 2.20 -16.84 4.91
CA LYS A 43 0.98 -17.14 4.15
C LYS A 43 1.22 -17.15 2.65
N CYS A 44 0.45 -17.99 1.95
CA CYS A 44 0.34 -17.90 0.50
C CYS A 44 -0.48 -16.66 0.14
N THR A 45 0.08 -15.73 -0.63
CA THR A 45 -0.63 -14.52 -1.06
C THR A 45 0.01 -13.84 -2.28
N SER A 46 -0.71 -12.86 -2.85
CA SER A 46 -0.19 -11.80 -3.70
C SER A 46 -0.16 -10.49 -2.90
N PRO A 47 1.03 -10.01 -2.48
CA PRO A 47 1.13 -8.79 -1.66
C PRO A 47 0.49 -7.56 -2.31
N ALA A 48 0.62 -7.40 -3.63
CA ALA A 48 0.02 -6.29 -4.36
C ALA A 48 -1.52 -6.32 -4.29
N GLU A 49 -2.13 -7.50 -4.43
CA GLU A 49 -3.59 -7.66 -4.32
C GLU A 49 -4.07 -7.48 -2.88
N ASP A 50 -3.33 -7.99 -1.90
CA ASP A 50 -3.63 -7.77 -0.48
C ASP A 50 -3.59 -6.28 -0.11
N MET A 51 -2.58 -5.55 -0.59
CA MET A 51 -2.50 -4.10 -0.40
C MET A 51 -3.68 -3.37 -1.04
N LYS A 52 -4.05 -3.74 -2.27
CA LYS A 52 -5.19 -3.14 -2.98
C LYS A 52 -6.50 -3.37 -2.21
N LYS A 53 -6.73 -4.59 -1.72
CA LYS A 53 -7.90 -4.94 -0.91
C LYS A 53 -7.92 -4.17 0.42
N GLN A 54 -6.78 -4.09 1.10
CA GLN A 54 -6.64 -3.35 2.34
C GLN A 54 -6.93 -1.86 2.14
N ASN A 55 -6.38 -1.24 1.11
CA ASN A 55 -6.63 0.17 0.80
C ASN A 55 -8.11 0.44 0.53
N ALA A 56 -8.75 -0.40 -0.29
CA ALA A 56 -10.18 -0.28 -0.57
C ALA A 56 -11.04 -0.47 0.70
N MET A 57 -10.63 -1.33 1.63
CA MET A 57 -11.31 -1.48 2.92
C MET A 57 -11.13 -0.24 3.80
N LEU A 58 -9.92 0.32 3.85
CA LEU A 58 -9.62 1.53 4.63
C LEU A 58 -10.40 2.74 4.12
N GLU A 59 -10.52 2.90 2.81
CA GLU A 59 -11.33 3.97 2.21
C GLU A 59 -12.81 3.88 2.64
N LYS A 60 -13.38 2.67 2.66
CA LYS A 60 -14.77 2.43 3.08
C LYS A 60 -15.03 2.83 4.54
N ILE A 61 -14.02 2.75 5.41
CA ILE A 61 -14.17 3.11 6.83
C ILE A 61 -13.79 4.57 7.13
N GLY A 62 -13.56 5.39 6.10
CA GLY A 62 -13.32 6.82 6.26
C GLY A 62 -11.85 7.24 6.23
N CYS A 63 -10.98 6.44 5.63
CA CYS A 63 -9.61 6.84 5.32
C CYS A 63 -9.48 7.43 3.90
N ARG A 64 -8.52 8.34 3.71
CA ARG A 64 -8.17 8.92 2.41
C ARG A 64 -6.68 8.78 2.19
N PHE A 65 -6.31 8.30 1.01
CA PHE A 65 -4.92 8.15 0.59
C PHE A 65 -4.45 9.40 -0.14
N SER A 66 -3.22 9.83 0.13
CA SER A 66 -2.51 10.73 -0.77
C SER A 66 -2.17 10.00 -2.07
N PRO A 67 -1.92 10.71 -3.18
CA PRO A 67 -1.30 10.06 -4.32
C PRO A 67 0.09 9.54 -3.91
N VAL A 68 0.49 8.42 -4.50
CA VAL A 68 1.79 7.80 -4.23
C VAL A 68 2.90 8.69 -4.82
N ARG A 69 4.06 8.71 -4.17
CA ARG A 69 5.27 9.37 -4.64
C ARG A 69 6.34 8.32 -4.78
N LYS A 70 6.74 8.04 -6.02
CA LYS A 70 7.82 7.10 -6.34
C LYS A 70 9.13 7.85 -6.53
N SER A 71 10.21 7.34 -5.93
CA SER A 71 11.58 7.79 -6.14
C SER A 71 12.50 6.57 -6.16
N GLY A 72 12.99 6.19 -7.34
CA GLY A 72 13.74 4.95 -7.51
C GLY A 72 12.89 3.73 -7.12
N ASN A 73 13.37 2.97 -6.14
CA ASN A 73 12.68 1.80 -5.58
C ASN A 73 11.86 2.12 -4.30
N THR A 74 11.74 3.39 -3.93
CA THR A 74 10.97 3.83 -2.76
C THR A 74 9.63 4.44 -3.17
N TYR A 75 8.57 4.06 -2.45
CA TYR A 75 7.21 4.52 -2.62
C TYR A 75 6.73 5.13 -1.31
N LYS A 76 6.31 6.39 -1.35
CA LYS A 76 5.83 7.11 -0.17
C LYS A 76 4.40 7.57 -0.37
N PHE A 77 3.57 7.39 0.65
CA PHE A 77 2.21 7.91 0.69
C PHE A 77 1.78 8.17 2.13
N THR A 78 0.72 8.94 2.28
CA THR A 78 0.05 9.16 3.56
C THR A 78 -1.39 8.67 3.50
N VAL A 79 -1.92 8.29 4.66
CA VAL A 79 -3.32 7.93 4.85
C VAL A 79 -3.87 8.76 6.00
N ASP A 80 -4.86 9.59 5.73
CA ASP A 80 -5.58 10.35 6.75
C ASP A 80 -6.92 9.63 7.02
N CYS A 81 -7.13 9.15 8.25
CA CYS A 81 -8.35 8.48 8.66
C CYS A 81 -9.14 9.34 9.65
N SER A 82 -10.46 9.37 9.49
CA SER A 82 -11.40 9.98 10.43
C SER A 82 -12.54 9.02 10.72
N ILE A 83 -12.34 8.17 11.73
CA ILE A 83 -13.26 7.05 12.04
C ILE A 83 -14.13 7.45 13.23
N LYS A 84 -15.44 7.22 13.12
CA LYS A 84 -16.35 7.42 14.26
C LYS A 84 -16.22 6.24 15.22
N SER A 85 -15.85 6.54 16.46
CA SER A 85 -15.92 5.61 17.59
C SER A 85 -17.37 5.20 17.87
N PRO A 86 -17.63 4.02 18.46
CA PRO A 86 -18.95 3.66 18.99
C PRO A 86 -19.54 4.71 19.95
N SER A 87 -18.69 5.50 20.63
CA SER A 87 -19.09 6.60 21.51
C SER A 87 -19.48 7.89 20.76
N GLY A 88 -19.40 7.92 19.43
CA GLY A 88 -19.71 9.08 18.58
C GLY A 88 -18.55 10.07 18.40
N ALA A 89 -17.48 9.96 19.19
CA ALA A 89 -16.26 10.75 18.99
C ALA A 89 -15.53 10.34 17.70
N ALA A 90 -14.99 11.31 16.96
CA ALA A 90 -14.17 11.03 15.78
C ALA A 90 -12.70 10.85 16.18
N ILE A 91 -12.15 9.67 15.91
CA ILE A 91 -10.73 9.38 16.07
C ILE A 91 -10.05 9.76 14.76
N LYS A 92 -9.09 10.68 14.83
CA LYS A 92 -8.29 11.10 13.69
C LYS A 92 -6.91 10.48 13.78
N SER A 93 -6.47 9.87 12.68
CA SER A 93 -5.11 9.39 12.56
C SER A 93 -4.51 9.78 11.22
N ARG A 94 -3.20 10.01 11.23
CA ARG A 94 -2.40 10.18 10.04
C ARG A 94 -1.32 9.11 10.03
N THR A 95 -1.30 8.30 8.98
CA THR A 95 -0.27 7.31 8.73
C THR A 95 0.63 7.81 7.60
N THR A 96 1.94 7.75 7.79
CA THR A 96 2.93 7.93 6.73
C THR A 96 3.61 6.60 6.47
N SER A 97 3.59 6.15 5.23
CA SER A 97 4.20 4.89 4.82
C SER A 97 5.31 5.14 3.82
N VAL A 98 6.45 4.50 4.04
CA VAL A 98 7.60 4.47 3.13
C VAL A 98 7.91 3.01 2.83
N MET A 99 7.58 2.58 1.61
CA MET A 99 7.88 1.24 1.13
C MET A 99 9.15 1.27 0.27
N THR A 100 10.14 0.45 0.61
CA THR A 100 11.33 0.21 -0.20
C THR A 100 11.25 -1.18 -0.80
N VAL A 101 11.29 -1.25 -2.12
CA VAL A 101 11.23 -2.51 -2.87
C VAL A 101 12.65 -2.94 -3.18
N GLU A 102 13.06 -4.08 -2.63
CA GLU A 102 14.42 -4.60 -2.80
C GLU A 102 14.50 -5.49 -4.04
N SER A 103 13.43 -6.25 -4.31
CA SER A 103 13.26 -7.07 -5.51
C SER A 103 11.78 -7.37 -5.75
N ASP A 104 11.48 -8.16 -6.77
CA ASP A 104 10.12 -8.70 -6.99
C ASP A 104 9.65 -9.70 -5.90
N SER A 105 10.56 -10.05 -4.98
CA SER A 105 10.40 -11.09 -3.96
C SER A 105 10.76 -10.61 -2.54
N ALA A 106 11.07 -9.31 -2.37
CA ALA A 106 11.38 -8.73 -1.07
C ALA A 106 11.07 -7.22 -1.03
N TYR A 107 10.45 -6.77 0.06
CA TYR A 107 10.22 -5.35 0.31
C TYR A 107 10.13 -5.05 1.81
N LYS A 108 10.36 -3.80 2.16
CA LYS A 108 10.24 -3.25 3.52
C LYS A 108 9.24 -2.11 3.52
N VAL A 109 8.46 -1.97 4.59
CA VAL A 109 7.59 -0.81 4.82
C VAL A 109 7.86 -0.24 6.20
N GLU A 110 8.22 1.03 6.25
CA GLU A 110 8.31 1.82 7.47
C GLU A 110 7.05 2.67 7.59
N ILE A 111 6.43 2.62 8.75
CA ILE A 111 5.12 3.22 9.00
C ILE A 111 5.19 4.03 10.28
N ASP A 112 4.91 5.33 10.16
CA ASP A 112 4.67 6.21 11.31
C ASP A 112 3.18 6.50 11.39
N VAL A 113 2.56 6.18 12.52
CA VAL A 113 1.14 6.47 12.79
C VAL A 113 1.04 7.53 13.87
N VAL A 114 0.40 8.64 13.56
CA VAL A 114 0.06 9.69 14.53
C VAL A 114 -1.43 9.63 14.80
N THR A 115 -1.82 9.31 16.03
CA THR A 115 -3.22 9.30 16.49
C THR A 115 -3.30 10.13 17.76
N ASP A 116 -4.17 11.15 17.77
CA ASP A 116 -4.37 12.05 18.92
C ASP A 116 -3.05 12.60 19.53
N GLY A 117 -2.05 12.88 18.68
CA GLY A 117 -0.75 13.41 19.08
C GLY A 117 0.29 12.36 19.51
N HIS A 118 -0.10 11.10 19.65
CA HIS A 118 0.79 10.00 19.97
C HIS A 118 1.33 9.36 18.69
N THR A 119 2.64 9.13 18.63
CA THR A 119 3.29 8.50 17.49
C THR A 119 3.66 7.06 17.81
N THR A 120 3.18 6.12 16.99
CA THR A 120 3.57 4.71 16.99
C THR A 120 4.38 4.42 15.75
N LYS A 121 5.48 3.67 15.92
CA LYS A 121 6.32 3.24 14.80
C LYS A 121 6.13 1.78 14.50
N GLU A 122 6.04 1.49 13.22
CA GLU A 122 5.94 0.14 12.70
C GLU A 122 6.95 -0.11 11.58
N LEU A 123 7.48 -1.32 11.58
CA LEU A 123 8.33 -1.86 10.52
C LEU A 123 7.75 -3.19 10.03
N LEU A 124 7.55 -3.32 8.73
CA LEU A 124 7.23 -4.57 8.06
C LEU A 124 8.38 -4.97 7.14
N VAL A 125 8.91 -6.18 7.31
CA VAL A 125 9.83 -6.82 6.37
C VAL A 125 9.11 -8.00 5.75
N ALA A 126 9.05 -8.05 4.42
CA ALA A 126 8.34 -9.07 3.68
C ALA A 126 9.28 -9.76 2.69
N GLN A 127 9.29 -11.09 2.71
CA GLN A 127 10.11 -11.90 1.82
C GLN A 127 9.34 -13.11 1.30
N ARG A 128 9.46 -13.37 0.00
CA ARG A 128 8.95 -14.58 -0.63
C ARG A 128 9.86 -15.75 -0.29
N VAL A 129 9.29 -16.81 0.25
CA VAL A 129 10.02 -18.02 0.69
C VAL A 129 9.75 -19.24 -0.17
N GLY A 130 8.90 -19.12 -1.20
CA GLY A 130 8.65 -20.20 -2.16
C GLY A 130 7.34 -20.02 -2.92
N ASP A 131 6.94 -21.05 -3.65
CA ASP A 131 5.64 -21.14 -4.28
C ASP A 131 4.57 -21.55 -3.26
N CYS A 132 3.30 -21.22 -3.55
CA CYS A 132 2.20 -21.76 -2.78
C CYS A 132 2.05 -23.27 -3.04
N LYS A 133 1.72 -24.03 -2.00
CA LYS A 133 1.31 -25.42 -2.17
C LYS A 133 -0.02 -25.45 -2.94
N ARG A 134 -0.14 -26.38 -3.88
CA ARG A 134 -1.42 -26.68 -4.55
C ARG A 134 -2.37 -27.40 -3.62
#